data_AF-A0A9W7M8U7-F1
#
_entry.id   AF-A0A9W7M8U7-F1
#
_cell.length_a   1.000
_cell.length_b   1.000
_cell.length_c   1.000
_cell.angle_alpha   90.00
_cell.angle_beta   90.00
_cell.angle_gamma   90.00
#
_symmetry.space_group_name_H-M   'P 1'
#
loop_
_entity.id
_entity.type
_entity.pdbx_description
1 polymer ?
#
loop_
_entity_poly.entity_id
_entity_poly.type
_entity_poly.pdbx_seq_one_letter_code
_entity_poly.pdbx_strand_id
1 'polypeptide(L)'
;MVEPFDFPGMVLAHQGTENNLAITDSPNDDATYSFRLVAGLDGKDNSVSLESVSQKGYYVYSNVNYSSSLSMKFSCILASSEAGFEQAISFVMNNGISEYHPISFVAKGQRRNFLMVPLQSFRDESYTIYFNIQP
;
A
#
# COMPACT_ATOMS: atom_id res chain seq x y z
N MET A 1 1.82 -7.97 -1.92
CA MET A 1 2.66 -6.82 -1.56
C MET A 1 1.95 -5.56 -1.99
N VAL A 2 1.93 -4.53 -1.13
CA VAL A 2 1.35 -3.21 -1.46
C VAL A 2 2.47 -2.19 -1.37
N GLU A 3 2.79 -1.52 -2.48
CA GLU A 3 3.81 -0.49 -2.60
C GLU A 3 3.15 0.90 -2.67
N PRO A 4 3.51 1.85 -1.80
CA PRO A 4 3.01 3.22 -1.90
C PRO A 4 3.60 3.97 -3.10
N PHE A 5 2.75 4.71 -3.81
CA PHE A 5 3.16 5.47 -5.00
C PHE A 5 4.30 6.48 -4.73
N ASP A 6 4.25 7.21 -3.61
CA ASP A 6 5.29 8.20 -3.24
C ASP A 6 6.57 7.58 -2.67
N PHE A 7 6.57 6.27 -2.40
CA PHE A 7 7.72 5.56 -1.84
C PHE A 7 8.13 4.37 -2.72
N PRO A 8 8.62 4.62 -3.95
CA PRO A 8 9.02 3.55 -4.86
C PRO A 8 10.12 2.67 -4.26
N GLY A 9 9.97 1.37 -4.36
CA GLY A 9 10.85 0.38 -3.76
C GLY A 9 10.65 0.15 -2.26
N MET A 10 9.60 0.70 -1.65
CA MET A 10 9.21 0.42 -0.27
C MET A 10 7.87 -0.28 -0.21
N VAL A 11 7.62 -1.04 0.86
CA VAL A 11 6.42 -1.87 1.01
C VAL A 11 5.67 -1.55 2.29
N LEU A 12 4.35 -1.68 2.23
CA LEU A 12 3.51 -1.70 3.41
C LEU A 12 3.70 -3.04 4.15
N ALA A 13 4.04 -2.97 5.43
CA ALA A 13 4.27 -4.12 6.29
C ALA A 13 3.51 -3.98 7.61
N HIS A 14 3.10 -5.12 8.20
CA HIS A 14 2.59 -5.17 9.57
C HIS A 14 3.75 -5.32 10.57
N GLN A 15 3.57 -4.75 11.76
CA GLN A 15 4.54 -4.82 12.87
C GLN A 15 4.04 -5.74 14.00
N GLY A 16 3.20 -6.73 13.66
CA GLY A 16 2.49 -7.57 14.63
C GLY A 16 1.10 -7.05 15.01
N THR A 17 0.41 -7.86 15.82
CA THR A 17 -0.99 -7.68 16.21
C THR A 17 -1.23 -6.36 16.95
N GLU A 18 -2.29 -5.64 16.59
CA GLU A 18 -2.71 -4.35 17.14
C GLU A 18 -1.71 -3.19 16.96
N ASN A 19 -0.59 -3.45 16.29
CA ASN A 19 0.37 -2.42 15.93
C ASN A 19 -0.01 -1.75 14.61
N ASN A 20 0.50 -0.55 14.44
CA ASN A 20 0.31 0.22 13.22
C ASN A 20 1.06 -0.43 12.06
N LEU A 21 0.50 -0.29 10.86
CA LEU A 21 1.24 -0.60 9.64
C LEU A 21 2.39 0.40 9.44
N ALA A 22 3.43 -0.05 8.76
CA ALA A 22 4.60 0.75 8.47
C ALA A 22 5.05 0.59 7.02
N ILE A 23 5.82 1.57 6.54
CA ILE A 23 6.45 1.54 5.23
C ILE A 23 7.94 1.22 5.46
N THR A 24 8.44 0.18 4.80
CA THR A 24 9.83 -0.30 4.97
C THR A 24 10.49 -0.59 3.61
N ASP A 25 11.81 -0.35 3.52
CA ASP A 25 12.64 -0.60 2.33
C ASP A 25 13.26 -2.01 2.32
N SER A 26 13.43 -2.61 3.49
CA SER A 26 13.99 -3.93 3.69
C SER A 26 13.17 -4.67 4.74
N PRO A 27 12.05 -5.31 4.34
CA PRO A 27 11.37 -6.20 5.26
C PRO A 27 12.30 -7.36 5.58
N ASN A 28 12.69 -7.49 6.85
CA ASN A 28 13.56 -8.58 7.33
C ASN A 28 12.91 -9.97 7.15
N ASP A 29 11.61 -10.01 6.86
CA ASP A 29 10.82 -11.22 6.69
C ASP A 29 9.70 -11.00 5.66
N ASP A 30 9.72 -11.81 4.60
CA ASP A 30 8.73 -11.93 3.52
C ASP A 30 7.29 -12.08 4.03
N ALA A 31 7.14 -12.63 5.24
CA ALA A 31 5.89 -12.82 5.94
C ALA A 31 5.17 -11.53 6.35
N THR A 32 5.89 -10.41 6.50
CA THR A 32 5.36 -9.20 7.16
C THR A 32 4.69 -8.21 6.20
N TYR A 33 4.94 -8.32 4.90
CA TYR A 33 4.44 -7.40 3.86
C TYR A 33 3.63 -8.10 2.76
N SER A 34 3.41 -9.41 2.94
CA SER A 34 2.64 -10.24 2.02
C SER A 34 1.19 -10.32 2.46
N PHE A 35 0.31 -9.72 1.66
CA PHE A 35 -1.15 -9.76 1.85
C PHE A 35 -1.81 -10.44 0.66
N ARG A 36 -2.79 -11.28 0.94
CA ARG A 36 -3.70 -11.89 -0.02
C ARG A 36 -4.96 -11.03 -0.13
N LEU A 37 -5.32 -10.69 -1.36
CA LEU A 37 -6.59 -10.06 -1.65
C LEU A 37 -7.69 -11.12 -1.61
N VAL A 38 -8.68 -10.95 -0.73
CA VAL A 38 -9.83 -11.83 -0.60
C VAL A 38 -11.14 -11.03 -0.73
N ALA A 39 -12.26 -11.72 -0.93
CA ALA A 39 -13.57 -11.08 -0.88
C ALA A 39 -13.79 -10.41 0.48
N GLY A 40 -14.38 -9.23 0.49
CA GLY A 40 -14.64 -8.48 1.71
C GLY A 40 -15.63 -9.20 2.61
N LEU A 41 -15.45 -9.02 3.91
CA LEU A 41 -16.19 -9.75 4.95
C LEU A 41 -17.40 -8.97 5.46
N ASP A 42 -17.61 -7.73 5.00
CA ASP A 42 -18.74 -6.88 5.35
C ASP A 42 -20.07 -7.24 4.65
N GLY A 43 -20.07 -8.31 3.85
CA GLY A 43 -21.26 -8.82 3.14
C GLY A 43 -21.71 -7.95 1.97
N LYS A 44 -20.93 -6.95 1.56
CA LYS A 44 -21.24 -6.11 0.40
C LYS A 44 -20.64 -6.69 -0.88
N ASP A 45 -21.35 -6.50 -1.97
CA ASP A 45 -20.81 -6.77 -3.29
C ASP A 45 -19.66 -5.80 -3.60
N ASN A 46 -18.56 -6.31 -4.17
CA ASN A 46 -17.36 -5.57 -4.56
C ASN A 46 -16.47 -5.04 -3.43
N SER A 47 -16.69 -5.45 -2.18
CA SER A 47 -15.70 -5.21 -1.13
C SER A 47 -14.58 -6.25 -1.18
N VAL A 48 -13.40 -5.86 -0.71
CA VAL A 48 -12.20 -6.71 -0.61
C VAL A 48 -11.56 -6.55 0.75
N SER A 49 -10.90 -7.60 1.22
CA SER A 49 -10.08 -7.57 2.44
C SER A 49 -8.64 -7.97 2.13
N LEU A 50 -7.70 -7.43 2.89
CA LEU A 50 -6.27 -7.74 2.79
C LEU A 50 -5.87 -8.67 3.94
N GLU A 51 -5.89 -9.98 3.68
CA GLU A 51 -5.52 -11.02 4.66
C GLU A 51 -3.99 -11.19 4.68
N SER A 52 -3.38 -11.31 5.84
CA SER A 52 -1.96 -11.67 5.92
C SER A 52 -1.70 -13.08 5.41
N VAL A 53 -0.65 -13.22 4.61
CA VAL A 53 -0.18 -14.52 4.12
C VAL A 53 0.44 -15.35 5.25
N SER A 54 1.10 -14.70 6.22
CA SER A 54 1.80 -15.38 7.31
C SER A 54 0.92 -15.73 8.50
N GLN A 55 -0.20 -15.02 8.68
CA GLN A 55 -1.14 -15.24 9.78
C GLN A 55 -2.57 -15.23 9.26
N LYS A 56 -3.10 -16.43 9.02
CA LYS A 56 -4.48 -16.61 8.54
C LYS A 56 -5.49 -16.02 9.53
N GLY A 57 -6.50 -15.34 9.03
CA GLY A 57 -7.52 -14.67 9.85
C GLY A 57 -7.10 -13.32 10.43
N TYR A 58 -5.92 -12.82 10.07
CA TYR A 58 -5.51 -11.45 10.37
C TYR A 58 -5.58 -10.57 9.14
N TYR A 59 -6.09 -9.36 9.33
CA TYR A 59 -6.43 -8.44 8.25
C TYR A 59 -5.88 -7.04 8.53
N VAL A 60 -5.70 -6.28 7.45
CA VAL A 60 -5.55 -4.82 7.55
C VAL A 60 -6.85 -4.22 8.07
N TYR A 61 -6.75 -3.48 9.16
CA TYR A 61 -7.87 -2.88 9.89
C TYR A 61 -7.78 -1.36 9.85
N SER A 62 -8.85 -0.72 9.40
CA SER A 62 -9.08 0.71 9.56
C SER A 62 -10.30 0.88 10.47
N ASN A 63 -10.12 1.44 11.66
CA ASN A 63 -11.20 1.68 12.62
C ASN A 63 -12.46 2.25 11.94
N VAL A 64 -13.64 1.81 12.36
CA VAL A 64 -14.96 2.11 11.75
C VAL A 64 -15.22 3.62 11.62
N ASN A 65 -14.63 4.42 12.50
CA ASN A 65 -14.65 5.88 12.41
C ASN A 65 -13.33 6.38 11.81
N TYR A 66 -13.30 6.57 10.49
CA TYR A 66 -12.20 7.17 9.73
C TYR A 66 -11.84 8.59 10.24
N SER A 67 -11.18 8.71 11.39
CA SER A 67 -10.57 9.96 11.80
C SER A 67 -9.18 10.06 11.17
N SER A 68 -8.82 11.25 10.69
CA SER A 68 -7.52 11.53 10.05
C SER A 68 -6.32 11.34 10.99
N SER A 69 -6.57 11.05 12.28
CA SER A 69 -5.55 10.73 13.28
C SER A 69 -5.43 9.23 13.58
N LEU A 70 -6.28 8.37 13.01
CA LEU A 70 -6.29 6.94 13.26
C LEU A 70 -5.44 6.21 12.22
N SER A 71 -4.37 5.58 12.72
CA SER A 71 -3.48 4.73 11.95
C SER A 71 -4.14 3.40 11.58
N MET A 72 -3.90 2.93 10.35
CA MET A 72 -4.25 1.56 9.96
C MET A 72 -3.42 0.57 10.79
N LYS A 73 -4.08 -0.51 11.22
CA LYS A 73 -3.50 -1.53 12.06
C LYS A 73 -3.63 -2.91 11.44
N PHE A 74 -3.06 -3.88 12.11
CA PHE A 74 -3.16 -5.28 11.78
C PHE A 74 -3.90 -6.02 12.90
N SER A 75 -5.07 -6.61 12.62
CA SER A 75 -5.94 -7.19 13.66
C SER A 75 -6.57 -8.52 13.25
N CYS A 76 -7.01 -9.31 14.23
CA CYS A 76 -7.55 -10.66 14.06
C CYS A 76 -9.07 -10.69 14.18
N ILE A 77 -9.72 -11.31 13.20
CA ILE A 77 -11.19 -11.48 13.17
C ILE A 77 -11.72 -12.31 14.34
N LEU A 78 -10.97 -13.32 14.77
CA LEU A 78 -11.39 -14.21 15.86
C LEU A 78 -11.17 -13.60 17.25
N ALA A 79 -10.26 -12.62 17.35
CA ALA A 79 -9.96 -11.96 18.61
C ALA A 79 -10.83 -10.72 18.86
N SER A 80 -11.52 -10.23 17.83
CA SER A 80 -12.36 -9.06 17.92
C SER A 80 -13.80 -9.42 18.29
N SER A 81 -14.36 -8.74 19.29
CA SER A 81 -15.80 -8.72 19.58
C SER A 81 -16.47 -7.42 19.13
N GLU A 82 -15.75 -6.59 18.38
CA GLU A 82 -16.20 -5.25 18.01
C GLU A 82 -17.32 -5.32 16.95
N ALA A 83 -18.45 -4.68 17.26
CA ALA A 83 -19.52 -4.52 16.29
C ALA A 83 -19.02 -3.69 15.11
N GLY A 84 -19.11 -4.24 13.90
CA GLY A 84 -18.62 -3.58 12.68
C GLY A 84 -17.16 -3.87 12.34
N PHE A 85 -16.52 -4.84 13.01
CA PHE A 85 -15.15 -5.27 12.64
C PHE A 85 -15.04 -5.65 11.17
N GLU A 86 -16.02 -6.37 10.64
CA GLU A 86 -16.04 -6.76 9.23
C GLU A 86 -16.07 -5.56 8.28
N GLN A 87 -16.79 -4.49 8.63
CA GLN A 87 -16.72 -3.23 7.90
C GLN A 87 -15.35 -2.56 8.01
N ALA A 88 -14.69 -2.63 9.18
CA ALA A 88 -13.37 -2.04 9.41
C ALA A 88 -12.22 -2.72 8.64
N ILE A 89 -12.39 -3.99 8.26
CA ILE A 89 -11.40 -4.75 7.48
C ILE A 89 -11.81 -4.95 6.01
N SER A 90 -12.91 -4.35 5.58
CA SER A 90 -13.42 -4.43 4.21
C SER A 90 -13.30 -3.08 3.51
N PHE A 91 -12.70 -3.10 2.33
CA PHE A 91 -12.38 -1.90 1.55
C PHE A 91 -13.03 -2.00 0.17
N VAL A 92 -13.37 -0.85 -0.41
CA VAL A 92 -13.75 -0.77 -1.82
C VAL A 92 -12.51 -0.45 -2.63
N MET A 93 -12.14 -1.35 -3.55
CA MET A 93 -11.03 -1.12 -4.47
C MET A 93 -11.50 -0.21 -5.61
N ASN A 94 -10.88 0.95 -5.74
CA ASN A 94 -11.12 1.93 -6.80
C ASN A 94 -9.84 2.21 -7.59
N ASN A 95 -9.95 2.98 -8.66
CA ASN A 95 -8.79 3.50 -9.37
C ASN A 95 -7.91 4.32 -8.41
N GLY A 96 -6.59 4.13 -8.52
CA GLY A 96 -5.63 4.92 -7.75
C GLY A 96 -5.71 6.41 -8.08
N ILE A 97 -5.38 7.26 -7.11
CA ILE A 97 -5.31 8.72 -7.31
C ILE A 97 -4.14 9.07 -8.26
N SER A 98 -3.11 8.24 -8.27
CA SER A 98 -1.94 8.35 -9.13
C SER A 98 -1.51 6.96 -9.61
N GLU A 99 -0.98 6.91 -10.83
CA GLU A 99 -0.41 5.71 -11.44
C GLU A 99 0.94 6.03 -12.10
N TYR A 100 1.77 5.02 -12.30
CA TYR A 100 3.08 5.21 -12.90
C TYR A 100 2.90 5.61 -14.37
N HIS A 101 3.55 6.69 -14.79
CA HIS A 101 3.60 7.05 -16.19
C HIS A 101 4.38 5.98 -16.97
N PRO A 102 4.01 5.64 -18.23
CA PRO A 102 4.72 4.61 -19.02
C PRO A 102 6.23 4.86 -19.14
N ILE A 103 6.61 6.14 -19.13
CA ILE A 103 8.00 6.59 -19.01
C ILE A 103 8.15 7.15 -17.60
N SER A 104 8.45 6.29 -16.63
CA SER A 104 8.82 6.68 -15.27
C SER A 104 10.21 6.16 -14.95
N PHE A 105 10.96 6.92 -14.17
CA PHE A 105 12.28 6.53 -13.68
C PHE A 105 12.33 6.62 -12.16
N VAL A 106 13.02 5.69 -11.52
CA VAL A 106 13.23 5.72 -10.08
C VAL A 106 14.60 6.32 -9.80
N ALA A 107 14.63 7.52 -9.23
CA ALA A 107 15.87 8.14 -8.74
C ALA A 107 16.19 7.59 -7.34
N LYS A 108 17.36 6.97 -7.18
CA LYS A 108 17.79 6.41 -5.90
C LYS A 108 18.40 7.48 -5.01
N GLY A 109 17.81 7.67 -3.83
CA GLY A 109 18.36 8.53 -2.77
C GLY A 109 18.97 7.70 -1.64
N GLN A 110 19.67 8.37 -0.71
CA GLN A 110 20.30 7.69 0.44
C GLN A 110 19.30 7.12 1.45
N ARG A 111 18.10 7.72 1.57
CA ARG A 111 17.08 7.34 2.55
C ARG A 111 15.77 6.83 1.95
N ARG A 112 15.45 7.26 0.73
CA ARG A 112 14.29 6.83 -0.04
C ARG A 112 14.55 7.04 -1.51
N ASN A 113 13.77 6.37 -2.35
CA ASN A 113 13.74 6.64 -3.78
C ASN A 113 12.65 7.66 -4.12
N PHE A 114 12.73 8.20 -5.33
CA PHE A 114 11.78 9.17 -5.85
C PHE A 114 11.31 8.75 -7.24
N LEU A 115 10.01 8.83 -7.48
CA LEU A 115 9.43 8.58 -8.79
C LEU A 115 9.55 9.86 -9.63
N MET A 116 10.34 9.78 -10.69
CA MET A 116 10.52 10.86 -11.65
C MET A 116 9.69 10.56 -12.88
N VAL A 117 8.86 11.52 -13.27
CA VAL A 117 8.08 11.49 -14.51
C VAL A 117 8.50 12.66 -15.40
N PRO A 118 8.46 12.51 -16.73
CA PRO A 118 8.72 13.62 -17.64
C PRO A 118 7.84 14.83 -17.30
N LEU A 119 8.46 16.01 -17.16
CA LEU A 119 7.76 17.26 -16.86
C LEU A 119 6.73 17.65 -17.95
N GLN A 120 6.85 17.07 -19.15
CA GLN A 120 6.07 17.40 -20.34
C GLN A 120 5.23 16.24 -20.89
N SER A 121 4.66 15.38 -20.04
CA SER A 121 3.57 14.47 -20.45
C SER A 121 2.36 15.17 -21.12
N PHE A 122 2.40 16.50 -21.25
CA PHE A 122 1.44 17.40 -21.88
C PHE A 122 1.88 17.99 -23.24
N ARG A 123 3.02 17.61 -23.85
CA ARG A 123 3.41 18.15 -25.18
C ARG A 123 3.87 17.11 -26.19
N ASP A 124 3.35 17.29 -27.40
CA ASP A 124 3.42 16.42 -28.56
C ASP A 124 4.70 16.67 -29.39
N GLU A 125 5.87 16.63 -28.74
CA GLU A 125 7.15 16.85 -29.42
C GLU A 125 8.08 15.64 -29.25
N SER A 126 8.69 15.20 -30.35
CA SER A 126 9.63 14.08 -30.42
C SER A 126 10.91 14.38 -29.64
N TYR A 127 11.08 13.72 -28.49
CA TYR A 127 12.23 13.94 -27.60
C TYR A 127 13.42 13.03 -27.93
N THR A 128 14.61 13.63 -28.04
CA THR A 128 15.90 12.96 -27.83
C THR A 128 16.31 13.20 -26.38
N ILE A 129 16.40 12.14 -25.57
CA ILE A 129 16.73 12.27 -24.14
C ILE A 129 18.25 12.38 -23.98
N TYR A 130 18.74 13.52 -23.49
CA TYR A 130 20.12 13.70 -23.07
C TYR A 130 20.24 13.55 -21.56
N PHE A 131 20.58 12.35 -21.09
CA PHE A 131 21.03 12.18 -19.70
C PHE A 131 22.52 12.54 -19.63
N ASN A 132 22.83 13.71 -19.05
CA ASN A 132 24.20 14.00 -18.62
C ASN A 132 24.40 13.39 -17.24
N ILE A 133 24.75 12.10 -17.19
CA ILE A 133 25.17 11.43 -15.96
C ILE A 133 26.68 11.57 -15.89
N GLN A 134 27.16 12.48 -15.04
CA GLN A 134 28.57 12.54 -14.70
C GLN A 134 28.90 11.46 -13.66
N PRO A 135 30.07 10.78 -13.78
CA PRO A 135 30.48 9.72 -12.85
C PRO A 135 30.66 10.19 -11.41
#